data_AF-A0A523I5U8-F1
#
_entry.id   AF-A0A523I5U8-F1
#
_cell.length_a   1.000
_cell.length_b   1.000
_cell.length_c   1.000
_cell.angle_alpha   90.00
_cell.angle_beta   90.00
_cell.angle_gamma   90.00
#
_symmetry.space_group_name_H-M   'P 1'
#
loop_
_entity.id
_entity.type
_entity.pdbx_description
1 polymer ?
#
loop_
_entity_poly.entity_id
_entity_poly.type
_entity_poly.pdbx_seq_one_letter_code
_entity_poly.pdbx_strand_id
1 'polypeptide(L)'
;MDPQPLSRTEWAEIGTLLKFLWLALAFALVAGPSLLTAHAIIPSAVSTNTIAEKWNRFRAPLYFIGLVCAAGIFVSLFMASQNIQFLRELYPRWWQ
;
A
#
# COMPACT_ATOMS: atom_id res chain seq x y z
N MET A 1 -5.46 -25.52 -28.15
CA MET A 1 -4.36 -25.58 -27.19
C MET A 1 -5.01 -25.69 -25.84
N ASP A 2 -4.99 -26.86 -25.22
CA ASP A 2 -5.46 -27.00 -23.84
C ASP A 2 -4.53 -26.20 -22.91
N PRO A 3 -5.05 -25.51 -21.89
CA PRO A 3 -4.22 -24.73 -20.99
C PRO A 3 -3.25 -25.67 -20.27
N GLN A 4 -1.94 -25.43 -20.42
CA GLN A 4 -0.94 -26.15 -19.66
C GLN A 4 -1.05 -25.75 -18.17
N PRO A 5 -0.96 -26.71 -17.23
CA PRO A 5 -0.93 -26.39 -15.81
C PRO A 5 0.28 -25.53 -15.49
N LEU A 6 0.09 -24.51 -14.64
CA LEU A 6 1.18 -23.70 -14.11
C LEU A 6 2.18 -24.58 -13.35
N SER A 7 3.46 -24.36 -13.64
CA SER A 7 4.60 -24.93 -12.94
C SER A 7 4.73 -24.40 -11.51
N ARG A 8 5.48 -25.12 -10.67
CA ARG A 8 5.72 -24.70 -9.26
C ARG A 8 6.40 -23.34 -9.15
N THR A 9 7.24 -22.98 -10.11
CA THR A 9 7.96 -21.70 -10.15
C THR A 9 7.01 -20.54 -10.44
N GLU A 10 6.12 -20.70 -11.43
CA GLU A 10 5.12 -19.67 -11.74
C GLU A 10 4.16 -19.43 -10.56
N TRP A 11 3.75 -20.49 -9.86
CA TRP A 11 2.96 -20.35 -8.63
C TRP A 11 3.67 -19.59 -7.51
N ALA A 12 5.00 -19.77 -7.37
CA ALA A 12 5.79 -19.05 -6.38
C ALA A 12 5.93 -17.55 -6.72
N GLU A 13 6.06 -17.21 -8.01
CA GLU A 13 6.09 -15.83 -8.49
C GLU A 13 4.75 -15.13 -8.27
N ILE A 14 3.63 -15.77 -8.64
CA ILE A 14 2.27 -15.28 -8.36
C ILE A 14 2.08 -15.03 -6.86
N GLY A 15 2.48 -15.99 -6.02
CA GLY A 15 2.37 -15.87 -4.57
C GLY A 15 3.19 -14.70 -4.02
N THR A 16 4.36 -14.43 -4.61
CA THR A 16 5.23 -13.32 -4.22
C THR A 16 4.66 -11.98 -4.65
N LEU A 17 4.18 -11.87 -5.90
CA LEU A 17 3.45 -10.70 -6.38
C LEU A 17 2.27 -10.37 -5.47
N LEU A 18 1.44 -11.37 -5.17
CA LEU A 18 0.24 -11.20 -4.35
C LEU A 18 0.57 -10.72 -2.93
N LYS A 19 1.65 -11.23 -2.31
CA LYS A 19 2.14 -10.75 -1.00
C LYS A 19 2.48 -9.27 -1.03
N PHE A 20 3.16 -8.79 -2.07
CA PHE A 20 3.50 -7.38 -2.19
C PHE A 20 2.27 -6.49 -2.42
N LEU A 21 1.26 -6.96 -3.16
CA LEU A 21 -0.02 -6.25 -3.29
C LEU A 21 -0.77 -6.15 -1.96
N TRP A 22 -0.81 -7.23 -1.17
CA TRP A 22 -1.36 -7.21 0.18
C TRP A 22 -0.58 -6.27 1.11
N LEU A 23 0.74 -6.24 0.99
CA LEU A 23 1.59 -5.34 1.76
C LEU A 23 1.31 -3.87 1.41
N ALA A 24 1.16 -3.56 0.12
CA ALA A 24 0.76 -2.22 -0.34
C ALA A 24 -0.61 -1.81 0.22
N LEU A 25 -1.58 -2.72 0.22
CA LEU A 25 -2.90 -2.49 0.82
C LEU A 25 -2.82 -2.23 2.33
N ALA A 26 -2.05 -3.04 3.05
CA ALA A 26 -1.85 -2.87 4.50
C ALA A 26 -1.24 -1.49 4.81
N PHE A 27 -0.24 -1.06 4.04
CA PHE A 27 0.31 0.28 4.19
C PHE A 27 -0.70 1.38 3.87
N ALA A 28 -1.54 1.23 2.84
CA ALA A 28 -2.57 2.20 2.50
C ALA A 28 -3.62 2.35 3.61
N LEU A 29 -4.03 1.24 4.23
CA LEU A 29 -4.98 1.22 5.36
C LEU A 29 -4.43 1.92 6.62
N VAL A 30 -3.11 2.04 6.76
CA VAL A 30 -2.48 2.81 7.85
C VAL A 30 -2.21 4.25 7.43
N ALA A 31 -1.66 4.47 6.22
CA ALA A 31 -1.27 5.79 5.73
C ALA A 31 -2.46 6.75 5.63
N GLY A 32 -3.57 6.30 5.03
CA GLY A 32 -4.76 7.11 4.82
C GLY A 32 -5.33 7.67 6.13
N PRO A 33 -5.75 6.82 7.08
CA PRO A 33 -6.27 7.27 8.36
C PRO A 33 -5.26 8.08 9.16
N SER A 34 -3.98 7.73 9.14
CA SER A 34 -2.95 8.45 9.90
C SER A 34 -2.76 9.88 9.41
N LEU A 35 -2.60 10.07 8.10
CA LEU A 35 -2.44 11.39 7.48
C LEU A 35 -3.72 12.22 7.58
N LEU A 36 -4.88 11.62 7.32
CA LEU A 36 -6.18 12.29 7.46
C LEU A 36 -6.39 12.78 8.91
N THR A 37 -6.05 11.95 9.89
CA THR A 37 -6.20 12.31 11.30
C THR A 37 -5.26 13.45 11.67
N ALA A 38 -4.00 13.41 11.24
CA ALA A 38 -3.01 14.43 11.53
C ALA A 38 -3.28 15.79 10.84
N HIS A 39 -3.82 15.75 9.61
CA HIS A 39 -3.97 16.90 8.74
C HIS A 39 -5.35 17.56 8.84
N ALA A 40 -6.42 16.77 8.94
CA ALA A 40 -7.79 17.29 8.93
C ALA A 40 -8.48 17.16 10.29
N ILE A 41 -8.49 15.95 10.90
CA ILE A 41 -9.31 15.68 12.09
C ILE A 41 -8.79 16.45 13.32
N ILE A 42 -7.51 16.28 13.70
CA ILE A 42 -6.97 16.93 14.91
C ILE A 42 -7.05 18.46 14.78
N PRO A 43 -6.59 19.10 13.68
CA PRO A 43 -6.66 20.55 13.57
C PRO A 43 -8.09 21.08 13.60
N SER A 44 -9.03 20.41 12.91
CA SER A 44 -10.44 20.78 12.92
C SER A 44 -11.01 20.72 14.34
N ALA A 45 -10.85 19.58 15.03
CA ALA A 45 -11.37 19.37 16.38
C ALA A 45 -10.73 20.28 17.45
N VAL A 46 -9.46 20.66 17.28
CA VAL A 46 -8.81 21.65 18.15
C VAL A 46 -9.38 23.04 17.88
N SER A 47 -9.53 23.43 16.62
CA SER A 47 -10.04 24.76 16.25
C SER A 47 -11.48 25.01 16.72
N THR A 48 -12.30 23.96 16.78
CA THR A 48 -13.69 24.01 17.28
C THR A 48 -13.78 23.81 18.80
N ASN A 49 -12.65 23.75 19.52
CA ASN A 49 -12.60 23.43 20.96
C ASN A 49 -13.28 22.11 21.35
N THR A 50 -13.44 21.18 20.40
CA THR A 50 -13.99 19.84 20.65
C THR A 50 -12.99 18.96 21.40
N ILE A 51 -11.70 19.17 21.16
CA ILE A 51 -10.60 18.55 21.91
C ILE A 51 -9.58 19.60 22.36
N ALA A 52 -8.86 19.31 23.43
CA ALA A 52 -7.84 20.21 23.97
C ALA A 52 -6.62 20.35 23.05
N GLU A 53 -5.96 21.50 23.08
CA GLU A 53 -4.81 21.81 22.22
C GLU A 53 -3.62 20.86 22.40
N LYS A 54 -3.50 20.23 23.58
CA LYS A 54 -2.49 19.19 23.87
C LYS A 54 -2.49 18.02 22.87
N TRP A 55 -3.60 17.79 22.16
CA TRP A 55 -3.70 16.76 21.14
C TRP A 55 -2.88 17.06 19.87
N ASN A 56 -2.47 18.32 19.64
CA ASN A 56 -1.58 18.69 18.54
C ASN A 56 -0.25 17.92 18.55
N ARG A 57 0.23 17.49 19.72
CA ARG A 57 1.48 16.70 19.85
C ARG A 57 1.42 15.36 19.10
N PHE A 58 0.23 14.78 18.92
CA PHE A 58 0.05 13.51 18.23
C PHE A 58 0.10 13.64 16.71
N ARG A 59 0.04 14.86 16.17
CA ARG A 59 0.13 15.08 14.73
C ARG A 59 1.49 14.67 14.19
N ALA A 60 2.57 14.98 14.89
CA ALA A 60 3.94 14.63 14.47
C ALA A 60 4.15 13.11 14.31
N PRO A 61 3.87 12.24 15.30
CA PRO A 61 4.01 10.81 15.11
C PRO A 61 3.05 10.24 14.06
N LEU A 62 1.83 10.78 13.93
CA LEU A 62 0.90 10.37 12.87
C LEU A 62 1.43 10.74 11.48
N TYR A 63 2.00 11.93 11.29
CA TYR A 63 2.66 12.27 10.03
C TYR A 63 3.83 11.33 9.73
N PHE A 64 4.66 11.04 10.73
CA PHE A 64 5.78 10.13 10.56
C PHE A 64 5.33 8.73 10.11
N ILE A 65 4.38 8.13 10.83
CA ILE A 65 3.83 6.81 10.47
C ILE A 65 3.16 6.86 9.09
N GLY A 66 2.34 7.87 8.85
CA GLY A 66 1.65 8.06 7.58
C GLY A 66 2.59 8.17 6.38
N LEU A 67 3.67 8.94 6.50
CA LEU A 67 4.68 9.10 5.45
C LEU A 67 5.51 7.83 5.25
N VAL A 68 5.91 7.15 6.34
CA VAL A 68 6.64 5.87 6.26
C VAL A 68 5.78 4.82 5.55
N CYS A 69 4.49 4.70 5.91
CA CYS A 69 3.58 3.79 5.24
C CYS A 69 3.36 4.21 3.78
N ALA A 70 3.22 5.51 3.47
CA ALA A 70 3.10 5.99 2.09
C ALA A 70 4.31 5.58 1.24
N ALA A 71 5.54 5.74 1.76
CA ALA A 71 6.74 5.23 1.10
C ALA A 71 6.70 3.70 0.94
N GLY A 72 6.23 2.98 1.96
CA GLY A 72 6.02 1.54 1.94
C GLY A 72 5.08 1.07 0.82
N ILE A 73 4.04 1.84 0.47
CA ILE A 73 3.17 1.56 -0.69
C ILE A 73 4.00 1.55 -1.97
N PHE A 74 4.77 2.61 -2.23
CA PHE A 74 5.59 2.70 -3.44
C PHE A 74 6.64 1.59 -3.52
N VAL A 75 7.31 1.28 -2.41
CA VAL A 75 8.27 0.16 -2.34
C VAL A 75 7.59 -1.18 -2.64
N SER A 76 6.41 -1.42 -2.06
CA SER A 76 5.67 -2.68 -2.27
C SER A 76 5.19 -2.81 -3.72
N LEU A 77 4.68 -1.73 -4.32
CA LEU A 77 4.27 -1.72 -5.72
C LEU A 77 5.46 -1.86 -6.67
N PHE A 78 6.60 -1.27 -6.34
CA PHE A 78 7.84 -1.47 -7.10
C PHE A 78 8.26 -2.93 -7.07
N MET A 79 8.29 -3.57 -5.88
CA MET A 79 8.61 -4.99 -5.75
C MET A 79 7.60 -5.89 -6.48
N ALA A 80 6.31 -5.55 -6.41
CA ALA A 80 5.28 -6.23 -7.20
C ALA A 80 5.57 -6.14 -8.70
N SER A 81 5.95 -4.96 -9.21
CA SER A 81 6.24 -4.76 -10.63
C SER A 81 7.38 -5.62 -11.18
N GLN A 82 8.37 -5.94 -10.32
CA GLN A 82 9.47 -6.84 -10.69
C GLN A 82 9.03 -8.30 -10.86
N ASN A 83 7.85 -8.67 -10.34
CA ASN A 83 7.31 -10.03 -10.38
C ASN A 83 6.14 -10.17 -11.39
N ILE A 84 6.02 -9.23 -12.35
CA ILE A 84 4.97 -9.22 -13.38
C ILE A 84 5.36 -10.04 -14.62
N GLN A 85 6.58 -10.57 -14.71
CA GLN A 85 7.06 -11.28 -15.89
C GLN A 85 6.15 -12.45 -16.30
N PHE A 86 5.67 -13.25 -15.34
CA PHE A 86 4.71 -14.32 -15.62
C PHE A 86 3.42 -13.82 -16.30
N LEU A 87 2.92 -12.61 -15.97
CA LEU A 87 1.72 -12.05 -16.60
C LEU A 87 1.96 -11.73 -18.08
N ARG A 88 3.19 -11.37 -18.47
CA ARG A 88 3.54 -11.17 -19.87
C ARG A 88 3.55 -12.48 -20.66
N GLU A 89 4.00 -13.55 -20.01
CA GLU A 89 4.09 -14.88 -20.61
C GLU A 89 2.71 -15.56 -20.71
N LEU A 90 1.83 -15.34 -19.72
CA LEU A 90 0.49 -15.93 -19.68
C LEU A 90 -0.52 -15.23 -20.60
N TYR A 91 -0.37 -13.91 -20.79
CA TYR A 91 -1.27 -13.11 -21.64
C TYR A 91 -0.52 -12.30 -22.72
N PRO A 92 0.18 -12.98 -23.66
CA PRO A 92 1.01 -12.31 -24.66
C PRO A 92 0.19 -11.44 -25.62
N ARG A 93 -1.07 -11.80 -25.91
CA ARG A 93 -1.98 -11.01 -26.76
C ARG A 93 -2.34 -9.65 -26.19
N TRP A 94 -2.29 -9.47 -24.87
CA TRP A 94 -2.66 -8.22 -24.22
C TRP A 94 -1.53 -7.18 -24.28
N TRP A 95 -0.30 -7.62 -24.61
CA TRP A 95 0.90 -6.79 -24.66
C TRP A 95 1.50 -6.59 -26.06
N GLN A 96 0.78 -7.03 -27.10
CA GLN A 96 1.04 -6.62 -28.48
C GLN A 96 0.51 -5.20 -28.72
#